data_AF-A0AAN8YYI7-F1
#
_entry.id   AF-A0AAN8YYI7-F1
#
_cell.length_a   1.000
_cell.length_b   1.000
_cell.length_c   1.000
_cell.angle_alpha   90.00
_cell.angle_beta   90.00
_cell.angle_gamma   90.00
#
_symmetry.space_group_name_H-M   'P 1'
#
loop_
_entity.id
_entity.type
_entity.pdbx_description
1 polymer ?
#
loop_
_entity_poly.entity_id
_entity_poly.type
_entity_poly.pdbx_seq_one_letter_code
_entity_poly.pdbx_strand_id
1 'polypeptide(L)'
;MGQQTLIYSFVARDTVILAEYTEFKGNFTSIAAQCLQKLPSSNNKFTYNCDGHTFNFHVENGFTYCVVAVESAGRQIPIAYLERVKEDFTKRYGGGKAATVAAKALNREFGPKLKEQMQYCVDHPEEINKIAKVKAQVSEVKGVMMQNIEKVLDRGEKIELLVDKTENLRSQAQDFRQQGTKMKRKMWVQNMKIKLIVAGIIAALILLILMTICPGFRCLS
;
A
#
# COMPACT_ATOMS: atom_id res chain seq x y z
N MET A 1 -24.26 -11.82 -4.05
CA MET A 1 -22.96 -11.51 -3.41
C MET A 1 -21.95 -11.34 -4.53
N GLY A 2 -21.40 -10.14 -4.74
CA GLY A 2 -20.40 -9.92 -5.78
C GLY A 2 -19.16 -10.78 -5.51
N GLN A 3 -18.81 -11.65 -6.46
CA GLN A 3 -17.62 -12.48 -6.36
C GLN A 3 -16.41 -11.54 -6.44
N GLN A 4 -15.64 -11.44 -5.36
CA GLN A 4 -14.41 -10.63 -5.35
C GLN A 4 -13.39 -11.28 -6.27
N THR A 5 -13.04 -10.56 -7.34
CA THR A 5 -12.18 -11.08 -8.41
C THR A 5 -10.69 -10.95 -8.10
N LEU A 6 -10.31 -10.08 -7.16
CA LEU A 6 -8.95 -9.89 -6.67
C LEU A 6 -8.84 -10.43 -5.24
N ILE A 7 -7.86 -11.30 -5.00
CA ILE A 7 -7.78 -12.15 -3.80
C ILE A 7 -6.66 -11.71 -2.87
N TYR A 8 -5.51 -11.36 -3.45
CA TYR A 8 -4.31 -11.02 -2.70
C TYR A 8 -3.47 -10.02 -3.48
N SER A 9 -2.80 -9.11 -2.79
CA SER A 9 -1.81 -8.23 -3.39
C SER A 9 -0.70 -7.92 -2.41
N PHE A 10 0.47 -7.63 -2.95
CA PHE A 10 1.57 -7.06 -2.21
C PHE A 10 2.41 -6.10 -3.05
N VAL A 11 3.23 -5.31 -2.35
CA VAL A 11 4.36 -4.57 -2.89
C VAL A 11 5.62 -5.05 -2.20
N ALA A 12 6.64 -5.39 -2.99
CA ALA A 12 7.93 -5.85 -2.53
C ALA A 12 9.06 -4.98 -3.08
N ARG A 13 10.18 -4.95 -2.34
CA ARG A 13 11.48 -4.49 -2.83
C ARG A 13 12.37 -5.73 -2.94
N ASP A 14 12.90 -5.96 -4.14
CA ASP A 14 13.54 -7.25 -4.46
C ASP A 14 12.59 -8.40 -4.09
N THR A 15 12.97 -9.23 -3.12
CA THR A 15 12.16 -10.33 -2.60
C THR A 15 11.53 -10.05 -1.24
N VAL A 16 11.71 -8.84 -0.70
CA VAL A 16 11.20 -8.42 0.61
C VAL A 16 9.84 -7.75 0.45
N ILE A 17 8.78 -8.42 0.90
CA ILE A 17 7.43 -7.86 0.94
C ILE A 17 7.36 -6.72 1.96
N LEU A 18 7.04 -5.51 1.49
CA LEU A 18 6.95 -4.29 2.30
C LEU A 18 5.53 -4.04 2.80
N ALA A 19 4.54 -4.32 1.94
CA ALA A 19 3.11 -4.19 2.21
C ALA A 19 2.34 -5.32 1.54
N GLU A 20 1.35 -5.91 2.21
CA GLU A 20 0.47 -6.94 1.65
C GLU A 20 -0.97 -6.80 2.16
N TYR A 21 -1.93 -7.36 1.41
CA TYR A 21 -3.34 -7.37 1.79
C TYR A 21 -4.10 -8.56 1.18
N THR A 22 -4.91 -9.24 2.00
CA THR A 22 -5.93 -10.21 1.58
C THR A 22 -7.09 -10.28 2.57
N GLU A 23 -8.27 -10.66 2.07
CA GLU A 23 -9.43 -11.08 2.88
C GLU A 23 -9.64 -12.60 2.86
N PHE A 24 -8.76 -13.32 2.18
CA PHE A 24 -8.85 -14.75 1.97
C PHE A 24 -7.81 -15.47 2.83
N LYS A 25 -8.10 -16.72 3.17
CA LYS A 25 -7.16 -17.69 3.74
C LYS A 25 -6.82 -18.70 2.67
N GLY A 26 -5.60 -19.21 2.71
CA GLY A 26 -5.13 -20.12 1.67
C GLY A 26 -3.63 -20.12 1.51
N ASN A 27 -3.15 -20.88 0.53
CA ASN A 27 -1.74 -21.04 0.21
C ASN A 27 -1.24 -20.06 -0.88
N PHE A 28 -2.14 -19.26 -1.48
CA PHE A 28 -1.79 -18.27 -2.51
C PHE A 28 -0.75 -17.23 -2.05
N THR A 29 -0.70 -16.88 -0.76
CA THR A 29 0.32 -15.96 -0.23
C THR A 29 1.72 -16.55 -0.33
N SER A 30 1.86 -17.83 0.03
CA SER A 30 3.11 -18.57 -0.02
C SER A 30 3.55 -18.82 -1.45
N ILE A 31 2.61 -19.20 -2.32
CA ILE A 31 2.86 -19.40 -3.76
C ILE A 31 3.34 -18.10 -4.41
N ALA A 32 2.66 -16.98 -4.15
CA ALA A 32 3.06 -15.69 -4.71
C ALA A 32 4.45 -15.24 -4.21
N ALA A 33 4.77 -15.52 -2.94
CA ALA A 33 6.10 -15.26 -2.39
C ALA A 33 7.19 -16.15 -3.02
N GLN A 34 6.89 -17.41 -3.35
CA GLN A 34 7.82 -18.27 -4.08
C GLN A 34 8.03 -17.79 -5.52
N CYS A 35 6.96 -17.39 -6.22
CA CYS A 35 7.07 -16.76 -7.54
C CYS A 35 7.98 -15.53 -7.50
N LEU A 36 7.81 -14.68 -6.48
CA LEU A 36 8.65 -13.49 -6.27
C LEU A 36 10.15 -13.82 -6.21
N GLN A 37 10.54 -14.93 -5.57
CA GLN A 37 11.96 -15.33 -5.49
C GLN A 37 12.57 -15.72 -6.86
N LYS A 38 11.73 -16.12 -7.81
CA LYS A 38 12.14 -16.62 -9.12
C LYS A 38 11.95 -15.58 -10.23
N LEU A 39 11.36 -14.41 -9.93
CA LEU A 39 11.15 -13.36 -10.91
C LEU A 39 12.48 -12.75 -11.38
N PRO A 40 12.64 -12.51 -12.69
CA PRO A 40 13.74 -11.71 -13.19
C PRO A 40 13.66 -10.28 -12.66
N SER A 41 14.82 -9.68 -12.36
CA SER A 41 14.90 -8.26 -11.95
C SER A 41 14.68 -7.27 -13.10
N SER A 42 14.45 -7.74 -14.33
CA SER A 42 14.22 -6.88 -15.48
C SER A 42 12.86 -6.19 -15.38
N ASN A 43 12.81 -4.91 -15.79
CA ASN A 43 11.59 -4.11 -15.78
C ASN A 43 10.57 -4.71 -16.77
N ASN A 44 9.70 -5.58 -16.29
CA ASN A 44 8.71 -6.28 -17.11
C ASN A 44 7.48 -6.72 -16.31
N LYS A 45 6.45 -7.18 -17.03
CA LYS A 45 5.23 -7.76 -16.50
C LYS A 45 5.23 -9.28 -16.70
N PHE A 46 4.84 -10.00 -15.66
CA PHE A 46 4.76 -11.47 -15.67
C PHE A 46 3.38 -11.91 -15.20
N THR A 47 2.83 -12.94 -15.84
CA THR A 47 1.59 -13.58 -15.40
C THR A 47 1.80 -15.08 -15.31
N TYR A 48 1.54 -15.67 -14.14
CA TYR A 48 1.53 -17.11 -13.93
C TYR A 48 0.11 -17.61 -13.71
N ASN A 49 -0.28 -18.66 -14.43
CA ASN A 49 -1.59 -19.29 -14.27
C ASN A 49 -1.48 -20.54 -13.38
N CYS A 50 -2.47 -20.74 -12.51
CA CYS A 50 -2.60 -21.89 -11.60
C CYS A 50 -4.08 -22.09 -11.25
N ASP A 51 -4.66 -23.26 -11.51
CA ASP A 51 -5.99 -23.67 -11.04
C ASP A 51 -7.10 -22.59 -11.13
N GLY A 52 -7.31 -22.01 -12.31
CA GLY A 52 -8.34 -20.98 -12.52
C GLY A 52 -8.03 -19.63 -11.86
N HIS A 53 -6.78 -19.40 -11.48
CA HIS A 53 -6.27 -18.16 -10.92
C HIS A 53 -5.03 -17.68 -11.66
N THR A 54 -4.77 -16.38 -11.55
CA THR A 54 -3.64 -15.71 -12.19
C THR A 54 -2.85 -14.93 -11.14
N PHE A 55 -1.53 -15.13 -11.13
CA PHE A 55 -0.57 -14.39 -10.34
C PHE A 55 0.10 -13.37 -11.26
N ASN A 56 -0.22 -12.10 -11.07
CA ASN A 56 0.20 -11.03 -11.97
C ASN A 56 1.23 -10.17 -11.27
N PHE A 57 2.36 -9.92 -11.94
CA PHE A 57 3.48 -9.15 -11.41
C PHE A 57 3.84 -8.01 -12.36
N HIS A 58 4.19 -6.87 -11.79
CA HIS A 58 4.82 -5.75 -12.47
C HIS A 58 6.12 -5.42 -11.75
N VAL A 59 7.24 -5.64 -12.41
CA VAL A 59 8.58 -5.34 -11.89
C VAL A 59 9.04 -4.02 -12.50
N GLU A 60 9.32 -3.02 -11.66
CA GLU A 60 9.79 -1.72 -12.13
C GLU A 60 10.65 -1.03 -11.07
N ASN A 61 11.88 -0.65 -11.45
CA ASN A 61 12.81 0.15 -10.64
C ASN A 61 13.10 -0.46 -9.25
N GLY A 62 13.34 -1.77 -9.19
CA GLY A 62 13.67 -2.50 -7.95
C GLY A 62 12.46 -2.79 -7.05
N PHE A 63 11.25 -2.43 -7.47
CA PHE A 63 10.01 -2.80 -6.81
C PHE A 63 9.24 -3.82 -7.64
N THR A 64 8.54 -4.71 -6.95
CA THR A 64 7.60 -5.66 -7.56
C THR A 64 6.22 -5.46 -6.96
N TYR A 65 5.25 -5.28 -7.85
CA TYR A 65 3.84 -5.16 -7.51
C TYR A 65 3.16 -6.46 -7.93
N CYS A 66 2.37 -7.06 -7.04
CA CYS A 66 1.70 -8.32 -7.32
C CYS A 66 0.20 -8.22 -7.06
N VAL A 67 -0.59 -8.91 -7.88
CA VAL A 67 -2.00 -9.21 -7.58
C VAL A 67 -2.36 -10.62 -8.02
N VAL A 68 -3.02 -11.36 -7.14
CA VAL A 68 -3.63 -12.65 -7.42
C VAL A 68 -5.11 -12.43 -7.71
N ALA A 69 -5.57 -12.92 -8.85
CA ALA A 69 -6.94 -12.76 -9.32
C ALA A 69 -7.53 -14.09 -9.78
N VAL A 70 -8.84 -14.24 -9.70
CA VAL A 70 -9.54 -15.32 -10.41
C VAL A 70 -9.36 -15.11 -11.92
N GLU A 71 -9.21 -16.19 -12.69
CA GLU A 71 -8.97 -16.12 -14.13
C GLU A 71 -10.13 -15.45 -14.87
N SER A 72 -11.36 -15.61 -14.37
CA SER A 72 -12.57 -14.96 -14.90
C SER A 72 -12.56 -13.44 -14.76
N ALA A 73 -11.66 -12.85 -13.97
CA ALA A 73 -11.45 -11.40 -13.91
C ALA A 73 -10.91 -10.82 -15.23
N GLY A 74 -10.37 -11.69 -16.09
CA GLY A 74 -9.66 -11.29 -17.30
C GLY A 74 -8.35 -10.56 -17.00
N ARG A 75 -7.65 -10.15 -18.06
CA ARG A 75 -6.31 -9.54 -17.93
C ARG A 75 -6.34 -8.04 -17.62
N GLN A 76 -7.42 -7.36 -18.02
CA GLN A 76 -7.50 -5.90 -17.92
C GLN A 76 -7.56 -5.41 -16.48
N ILE A 77 -8.34 -6.09 -15.62
CA ILE A 77 -8.50 -5.71 -14.22
C ILE A 77 -7.18 -5.81 -13.43
N PRO A 78 -6.46 -6.97 -13.43
CA PRO A 78 -5.16 -7.07 -12.76
C PRO A 78 -4.13 -6.06 -13.29
N ILE A 79 -4.06 -5.83 -14.61
CA ILE A 79 -3.12 -4.88 -15.20
C ILE A 79 -3.40 -3.45 -14.72
N ALA A 80 -4.67 -3.03 -14.79
CA ALA A 80 -5.04 -1.69 -14.34
C ALA A 80 -4.80 -1.50 -12.84
N TYR A 81 -5.12 -2.52 -12.04
CA TYR A 81 -4.84 -2.51 -10.60
C TYR A 81 -3.36 -2.29 -10.32
N LEU A 82 -2.48 -3.08 -10.95
CA LEU A 82 -1.03 -3.00 -10.74
C LEU A 82 -0.47 -1.62 -11.10
N GLU A 83 -0.94 -1.01 -12.20
CA GLU A 83 -0.52 0.35 -12.57
C GLU A 83 -0.94 1.39 -11.52
N ARG A 84 -2.17 1.31 -11.02
CA ARG A 84 -2.67 2.25 -9.99
C ARG A 84 -1.90 2.11 -8.68
N VAL A 85 -1.66 0.88 -8.23
CA VAL A 85 -0.87 0.62 -7.02
C VAL A 85 0.55 1.14 -7.18
N LYS A 86 1.17 0.89 -8.32
CA LYS A 86 2.51 1.38 -8.64
C LYS A 86 2.58 2.90 -8.60
N GLU A 87 1.66 3.59 -9.26
CA GLU A 87 1.62 5.05 -9.30
C GLU A 87 1.48 5.64 -7.88
N ASP A 88 0.57 5.11 -7.06
CA ASP A 88 0.37 5.56 -5.67
C ASP A 88 1.61 5.25 -4.79
N PHE A 89 2.18 4.06 -4.92
CA PHE A 89 3.37 3.66 -4.17
C PHE A 89 4.59 4.52 -4.54
N THR A 90 4.85 4.70 -5.83
CA THR A 90 5.99 5.50 -6.34
C THR A 90 5.85 6.96 -5.93
N LYS A 91 4.64 7.52 -5.96
CA LYS A 91 4.39 8.90 -5.50
C LYS A 91 4.73 9.11 -4.03
N ARG A 92 4.49 8.10 -3.18
CA ARG A 92 4.74 8.18 -1.73
C ARG A 92 6.18 7.84 -1.36
N TYR A 93 6.72 6.78 -1.93
CA TYR A 93 7.95 6.12 -1.48
C TYR A 93 9.07 6.05 -2.54
N GLY A 94 8.85 6.63 -3.72
CA GLY A 94 9.88 6.79 -4.74
C GLY A 94 11.05 7.66 -4.26
N GLY A 95 12.13 7.68 -5.06
CA GLY A 95 13.33 8.48 -4.76
C GLY A 95 14.13 7.94 -3.56
N GLY A 96 14.12 6.63 -3.33
CA GLY A 96 14.94 5.97 -2.30
C GLY A 96 14.30 5.85 -0.92
N LYS A 97 13.11 6.42 -0.68
CA LYS A 97 12.44 6.38 0.64
C LYS A 97 12.06 4.96 1.10
N ALA A 98 11.84 4.04 0.17
CA ALA A 98 11.58 2.63 0.46
C ALA A 98 12.82 1.71 0.41
N ALA A 99 14.02 2.24 0.14
CA ALA A 99 15.22 1.44 -0.08
C ALA A 99 15.67 0.64 1.15
N THR A 100 15.40 1.14 2.37
CA THR A 100 15.85 0.53 3.64
C THR A 100 14.71 0.02 4.53
N VAL A 101 13.48 0.05 4.01
CA VAL A 101 12.29 -0.34 4.78
C VAL A 101 12.32 -1.85 5.06
N ALA A 102 12.01 -2.21 6.31
CA ALA A 102 11.95 -3.60 6.75
C ALA A 102 10.72 -4.34 6.20
N ALA A 103 10.76 -5.67 6.24
CA ALA A 103 9.64 -6.52 5.82
C ALA A 103 8.35 -6.14 6.56
N LYS A 104 7.24 -6.05 5.81
CA LYS A 104 5.89 -5.72 6.30
C LYS A 104 5.76 -4.38 7.02
N ALA A 105 6.79 -3.55 7.07
CA ALA A 105 6.77 -2.29 7.82
C ALA A 105 5.76 -1.27 7.28
N LEU A 106 5.33 -1.41 6.00
CA LEU A 106 4.33 -0.55 5.38
C LEU A 106 2.92 -1.15 5.41
N ASN A 107 2.69 -2.35 5.96
CA ASN A 107 1.36 -2.98 6.00
C ASN A 107 0.29 -2.06 6.59
N ARG A 108 0.62 -1.34 7.68
CA ARG A 108 -0.33 -0.44 8.36
C ARG A 108 -0.75 0.75 7.50
N GLU A 109 0.17 1.31 6.72
CA GLU A 109 -0.07 2.50 5.91
C GLU A 109 -0.61 2.15 4.52
N PHE A 110 -0.01 1.16 3.88
CA PHE A 110 -0.26 0.84 2.48
C PHE A 110 -1.17 -0.39 2.28
N GLY A 111 -1.29 -1.30 3.26
CA GLY A 111 -2.24 -2.42 3.21
C GLY A 111 -3.71 -1.97 2.99
N PRO A 112 -4.22 -0.96 3.74
CA PRO A 112 -5.54 -0.39 3.47
C PRO A 112 -5.68 0.23 2.07
N LYS A 113 -4.59 0.74 1.49
CA LYS A 113 -4.59 1.29 0.14
C LYS A 113 -4.65 0.20 -0.93
N LEU A 114 -3.98 -0.93 -0.71
CA LEU A 114 -4.14 -2.12 -1.56
C LEU A 114 -5.60 -2.58 -1.59
N LYS A 115 -6.26 -2.63 -0.43
CA LYS A 115 -7.70 -2.93 -0.32
C LYS A 115 -8.57 -1.94 -1.11
N GLU A 116 -8.35 -0.63 -0.90
CA GLU A 116 -9.12 0.43 -1.56
C GLU A 116 -8.98 0.35 -3.09
N GLN A 117 -7.77 0.12 -3.59
CA GLN A 117 -7.54 -0.05 -5.03
C GLN A 117 -8.19 -1.33 -5.58
N MET A 118 -8.21 -2.42 -4.81
CA MET A 118 -8.89 -3.66 -5.24
C MET A 118 -10.38 -3.42 -5.40
N GLN A 119 -11.00 -2.81 -4.38
CA GLN A 119 -12.42 -2.49 -4.39
C GLN A 119 -12.77 -1.54 -5.55
N TYR A 120 -11.96 -0.50 -5.76
CA TYR A 120 -12.16 0.43 -6.87
C TYR A 120 -12.18 -0.27 -8.23
N CYS A 121 -11.23 -1.17 -8.48
CA CYS A 121 -11.12 -1.87 -9.76
C CYS A 121 -12.30 -2.82 -10.02
N VAL A 122 -12.88 -3.37 -8.96
CA VAL A 122 -14.08 -4.22 -9.05
C VAL A 122 -15.34 -3.39 -9.27
N ASP A 123 -15.45 -2.23 -8.61
CA ASP A 123 -16.66 -1.39 -8.66
C ASP A 123 -16.75 -0.53 -9.93
N HIS A 124 -15.62 -0.28 -10.62
CA HIS A 124 -15.56 0.62 -11.78
C HIS A 124 -15.02 -0.06 -13.07
N PRO A 125 -15.62 -1.18 -13.53
CA PRO A 125 -15.09 -1.96 -14.65
C PRO A 125 -15.00 -1.14 -15.95
N GLU A 126 -15.93 -0.22 -16.19
CA GLU A 126 -15.95 0.65 -17.39
C GLU A 126 -14.75 1.60 -17.47
N GLU A 127 -14.34 2.17 -16.34
CA GLU A 127 -13.16 3.05 -16.27
C GLU A 127 -11.88 2.24 -16.40
N ILE A 128 -11.84 1.07 -15.73
CA ILE A 128 -10.73 0.13 -15.83
C ILE A 128 -10.53 -0.32 -17.27
N ASN A 129 -11.59 -0.62 -18.01
CA ASN A 129 -11.51 -1.01 -19.42
C ASN A 129 -10.90 0.11 -20.28
N LYS A 130 -11.22 1.38 -20.02
CA LYS A 130 -10.61 2.53 -20.72
C LYS A 130 -9.13 2.68 -20.39
N ILE A 131 -8.77 2.66 -19.11
CA ILE A 131 -7.37 2.77 -18.64
C ILE A 131 -6.55 1.60 -19.19
N ALA A 132 -7.08 0.38 -19.08
CA ALA A 132 -6.45 -0.83 -19.59
C ALA A 132 -6.28 -0.77 -21.11
N LYS A 133 -7.26 -0.28 -21.86
CA LYS A 133 -7.16 -0.15 -23.33
C LYS A 133 -6.08 0.85 -23.75
N VAL A 134 -6.03 2.02 -23.11
CA VAL A 134 -5.02 3.05 -23.40
C VAL A 134 -3.62 2.59 -23.00
N LYS A 135 -3.49 1.89 -21.85
CA LYS A 135 -2.19 1.42 -21.35
C LYS A 135 -1.75 0.08 -21.96
N ALA A 136 -2.66 -0.73 -22.48
CA ALA A 136 -2.35 -1.94 -23.23
C ALA A 136 -1.58 -1.62 -24.53
N GLN A 137 -1.97 -0.54 -25.23
CA GLN A 137 -1.23 -0.03 -26.39
C GLN A 137 0.22 0.38 -26.06
N VAL A 138 0.49 0.76 -24.80
CA VAL A 138 1.84 1.09 -24.31
C VAL A 138 2.58 -0.15 -23.80
N SER A 139 1.85 -1.13 -23.26
CA SER A 139 2.40 -2.37 -22.70
C SER A 139 2.79 -3.40 -23.77
N GLU A 140 2.23 -3.28 -24.98
CA GLU A 140 2.55 -4.12 -26.14
C GLU A 140 4.04 -4.01 -26.53
N VAL A 141 4.70 -2.90 -26.21
CA VAL A 141 6.13 -2.67 -26.49
C VAL A 141 7.07 -3.38 -25.49
N LYS A 142 6.59 -3.77 -24.31
CA LYS A 142 7.40 -4.48 -23.28
C LYS A 142 7.12 -5.98 -23.15
N GLY A 143 6.01 -6.48 -23.71
CA GLY A 143 5.67 -7.91 -23.75
C GLY A 143 5.36 -8.52 -22.37
N VAL A 144 4.08 -8.73 -22.08
CA VAL A 144 3.66 -9.48 -20.87
C VAL A 144 4.05 -10.96 -21.05
N MET A 145 4.95 -11.47 -20.21
CA MET A 145 5.37 -12.87 -20.28
C MET A 145 4.39 -13.75 -19.50
N MET A 146 3.68 -14.63 -20.19
CA MET A 146 2.73 -15.55 -19.58
C MET A 146 3.32 -16.96 -19.51
N GLN A 147 3.34 -17.57 -18.33
CA GLN A 147 3.87 -18.91 -18.10
C GLN A 147 2.98 -19.70 -17.13
N ASN A 148 3.08 -21.02 -17.11
CA ASN A 148 2.45 -21.83 -16.07
C ASN A 148 3.30 -21.74 -14.80
N ILE A 149 2.66 -21.63 -13.63
CA ILE A 149 3.33 -21.57 -12.34
C ILE A 149 4.21 -22.80 -12.05
N GLU A 150 3.82 -23.97 -12.56
CA GLU A 150 4.58 -25.23 -12.41
C GLU A 150 5.97 -25.17 -13.05
N LYS A 151 6.19 -24.26 -14.00
CA LYS A 151 7.52 -24.08 -14.62
C LYS A 151 8.46 -23.27 -13.74
N VAL A 152 7.92 -22.58 -12.74
CA VAL A 152 8.66 -21.63 -11.88
C VAL A 152 8.86 -22.20 -10.48
N LEU A 153 7.94 -23.06 -10.03
CA LEU A 153 8.00 -23.73 -8.74
C LEU A 153 8.58 -25.14 -8.88
N ASP A 154 9.49 -25.50 -7.98
CA ASP A 154 10.18 -26.79 -8.02
C ASP A 154 9.17 -27.93 -7.80
N ARG A 155 9.16 -28.87 -8.76
CA ARG A 155 8.08 -29.81 -9.12
C ARG A 155 7.85 -30.96 -8.13
N GLY A 156 7.89 -30.71 -6.82
CA GLY A 156 7.83 -31.74 -5.77
C GLY A 156 6.43 -32.25 -5.43
N GLU A 157 5.39 -31.40 -5.54
CA GLU A 157 3.99 -31.74 -5.27
C GLU A 157 3.10 -30.90 -6.20
N LYS A 158 1.99 -31.47 -6.67
CA LYS A 158 0.98 -30.73 -7.43
C LYS A 158 0.47 -29.59 -6.53
N ILE A 159 0.71 -28.35 -6.93
CA ILE A 159 0.30 -27.17 -6.16
C ILE A 159 -1.18 -26.96 -6.41
N GLU A 160 -2.03 -27.53 -5.57
CA GLU A 160 -3.46 -27.22 -5.57
C GLU A 160 -3.67 -25.88 -4.87
N LEU A 161 -4.23 -24.91 -5.60
CA LEU A 161 -4.49 -23.59 -5.04
C LEU A 161 -5.72 -23.61 -4.14
N LEU A 162 -5.53 -23.32 -2.86
CA LEU A 162 -6.59 -23.25 -1.85
C LEU A 162 -6.89 -21.78 -1.56
N VAL A 163 -8.14 -21.36 -1.78
CA VAL A 163 -8.61 -19.99 -1.55
C VAL A 163 -9.96 -20.05 -0.85
N ASP A 164 -9.98 -19.69 0.44
CA ASP A 164 -11.19 -19.58 1.24
C ASP A 164 -11.42 -18.13 1.65
N LYS A 165 -12.63 -17.61 1.41
CA LYS A 165 -12.96 -16.25 1.83
C LYS A 165 -13.11 -16.20 3.35
N THR A 166 -12.40 -15.27 4.00
CA THR A 166 -12.59 -15.04 5.44
C THR A 166 -13.78 -14.11 5.65
N GLU A 167 -14.75 -14.54 6.44
CA GLU A 167 -15.79 -13.64 6.98
C GLU A 167 -15.17 -12.73 8.04
N ASN A 168 -14.64 -11.59 7.60
CA ASN A 168 -14.05 -10.60 8.51
C ASN A 168 -15.14 -9.76 9.19
N LEU A 169 -15.78 -10.31 10.22
CA LEU A 169 -16.50 -9.52 11.21
C LEU A 169 -15.48 -8.89 12.18
N ARG A 170 -15.32 -7.56 12.08
CA ARG A 170 -14.88 -6.66 13.17
C ARG A 170 -13.38 -6.52 13.50
N SER A 171 -12.46 -7.34 12.99
CA SER A 171 -11.04 -7.30 13.43
C SER A 171 -10.21 -6.13 12.86
N GLN A 172 -10.26 -5.85 11.54
CA GLN A 172 -9.40 -4.80 10.93
C GLN A 172 -9.75 -3.36 11.35
N ALA A 173 -10.98 -3.11 11.82
CA ALA A 173 -11.39 -1.79 12.30
C ALA A 173 -10.78 -1.42 13.66
N GLN A 174 -10.40 -2.41 14.47
CA GLN A 174 -9.91 -2.20 15.83
C GLN A 174 -8.43 -1.78 15.84
N ASP A 175 -7.61 -2.36 14.95
CA ASP A 175 -6.22 -1.93 14.76
C ASP A 175 -6.11 -0.57 14.04
N PHE A 176 -7.06 -0.24 13.17
CA PHE A 176 -7.15 1.07 12.51
C PHE A 176 -7.52 2.19 13.51
N ARG A 177 -8.43 1.91 14.46
CA ARG A 177 -8.81 2.86 15.53
C ARG A 177 -7.70 3.09 16.56
N GLN A 178 -6.94 2.07 16.95
CA GLN A 178 -5.88 2.23 17.97
C GLN A 178 -4.67 3.03 17.49
N GLN A 179 -4.56 3.26 16.18
CA GLN A 179 -3.38 3.81 15.54
C GLN A 179 -3.61 5.22 14.92
N GLY A 180 -4.84 5.56 14.53
CA GLY A 180 -5.21 6.93 14.17
C GLY A 180 -5.19 7.94 15.34
N THR A 181 -5.41 7.47 16.58
CA THR A 181 -5.40 8.32 17.78
C THR A 181 -3.99 8.65 18.28
N LYS A 182 -3.00 7.75 18.08
CA LYS A 182 -1.60 7.99 18.47
C LYS A 182 -0.90 9.05 17.60
N MET A 183 -1.22 9.12 16.31
CA MET A 183 -0.68 10.16 15.42
C MET A 183 -1.29 11.55 15.68
N LYS A 184 -2.60 11.64 15.94
CA LYS A 184 -3.25 12.92 16.27
C LYS A 184 -2.78 13.51 17.61
N ARG A 185 -2.52 12.67 18.62
CA ARG A 185 -2.08 13.14 19.95
C ARG A 185 -0.67 13.73 19.93
N LYS A 186 0.25 13.20 19.10
CA LYS A 186 1.62 13.72 18.97
C LYS A 186 1.65 15.11 18.31
N MET A 187 0.81 15.33 17.28
CA MET A 187 0.67 16.66 16.65
C MET A 187 -0.09 17.66 17.54
N TRP A 188 -1.11 17.24 18.29
CA TRP A 188 -1.82 18.13 19.22
C TRP A 188 -0.93 18.61 20.37
N VAL A 189 -0.11 17.72 20.94
CA VAL A 189 0.83 18.09 22.01
C VAL A 189 1.95 18.98 21.49
N GLN A 190 2.48 18.75 20.29
CA GLN A 190 3.49 19.63 19.69
C GLN A 190 2.93 21.02 19.37
N ASN A 191 1.73 21.10 18.79
CA ASN A 191 1.07 22.38 18.52
C ASN A 191 0.69 23.12 19.82
N MET A 192 0.33 22.42 20.89
CA MET A 192 0.01 23.05 22.19
C MET A 192 1.25 23.56 22.91
N LYS A 193 2.38 22.83 22.85
CA LYS A 193 3.68 23.31 23.36
C LYS A 193 4.11 24.61 22.67
N ILE A 194 3.97 24.69 21.34
CA ILE A 194 4.29 25.92 20.59
C ILE A 194 3.37 27.08 20.99
N LYS A 195 2.05 26.86 21.12
CA LYS A 195 1.10 27.90 21.53
C LYS A 195 1.40 28.45 22.93
N LEU A 196 1.79 27.61 23.89
CA LEU A 196 2.15 28.04 25.25
C LEU A 196 3.44 28.87 25.28
N ILE A 197 4.45 28.47 24.50
CA ILE A 197 5.71 29.23 24.39
C ILE A 197 5.43 30.62 23.80
N VAL A 198 4.64 30.71 22.73
CA VAL A 198 4.27 31.99 22.09
C VAL A 198 3.48 32.89 23.05
N ALA A 199 2.50 32.34 23.77
CA ALA A 199 1.74 33.11 24.76
C ALA A 199 2.62 33.65 25.90
N GLY A 200 3.60 32.87 26.37
CA GLY A 200 4.55 33.31 27.39
C GLY A 200 5.42 34.48 26.93
N ILE A 201 5.90 34.44 25.68
CA ILE A 201 6.68 35.54 25.08
C ILE A 201 5.82 36.81 24.99
N ILE A 202 4.57 36.70 24.55
CA ILE A 202 3.65 37.84 24.46
C ILE A 202 3.39 38.45 25.85
N ALA A 203 3.14 37.62 26.86
CA ALA A 203 2.93 38.09 28.23
C ALA A 203 4.15 38.81 28.81
N ALA A 204 5.36 38.29 28.56
CA ALA A 204 6.60 38.94 28.97
C ALA A 204 6.79 40.31 28.29
N LEU A 205 6.49 40.42 26.99
CA LEU A 205 6.55 41.69 26.26
C LEU A 205 5.55 42.70 26.83
N ILE A 206 4.32 42.27 27.16
CA ILE A 206 3.31 43.14 27.79
C ILE A 206 3.80 43.62 29.16
N LEU A 207 4.37 42.74 29.98
CA LEU A 207 4.93 43.11 31.29
C LEU A 207 6.07 44.12 31.17
N LEU A 208 6.98 43.93 30.20
CA LEU A 208 8.06 44.89 29.94
C LEU A 208 7.50 46.26 29.53
N ILE A 209 6.48 46.29 28.68
CA ILE A 209 5.80 47.52 28.26
C ILE A 209 5.09 48.19 29.46
N LEU A 210 4.45 47.42 30.34
CA LEU A 210 3.84 47.97 31.56
C LEU A 210 4.89 48.54 32.51
N MET A 211 6.05 47.90 32.66
CA MET A 211 7.14 48.43 33.48
C MET A 211 7.77 49.71 32.90
N THR A 212 7.80 49.87 31.57
CA THR A 212 8.32 51.09 30.94
C THR A 212 7.30 52.23 30.90
N ILE A 213 6.00 51.93 30.77
CA ILE A 213 4.91 52.92 30.82
C ILE A 213 4.56 53.32 32.26
N CYS A 214 4.88 52.48 33.26
CA CYS A 214 4.85 52.83 34.68
C CYS A 214 6.27 53.06 35.24
N PRO A 215 7.00 54.14 34.86
CA PRO A 215 8.25 54.52 35.51
C PRO A 215 7.94 55.26 36.83
N GLY A 216 7.17 54.63 37.72
CA GLY A 216 6.55 55.35 38.82
C GLY A 216 5.84 54.50 39.86
N PHE A 217 6.44 53.41 40.32
CA PHE A 217 6.17 52.99 41.70
C PHE A 217 6.89 53.98 42.63
N ARG A 218 6.25 55.14 42.88
CA ARG A 218 6.53 55.88 44.10
C ARG A 218 6.07 55.03 45.26
N CYS A 219 7.05 54.70 46.10
CA CYS A 219 7.02 54.22 47.47
C CYS A 219 5.65 54.19 48.14
N LEU A 220 5.24 53.00 48.60
CA LEU A 220 4.31 52.87 49.72
C LEU A 220 5.13 52.41 50.94
N SER A 221 5.62 53.39 51.70
CA SER A 221 5.94 53.26 53.12
C SER A 221 5.41 54.51 53.82
#